data_AF-A0A965CCK0-F1
#
_entry.id   AF-A0A965CCK0-F1
#
_cell.length_a   1.000
_cell.length_b   1.000
_cell.length_c   1.000
_cell.angle_alpha   90.00
_cell.angle_beta   90.00
_cell.angle_gamma   90.00
#
_symmetry.space_group_name_H-M   'P 1'
#
loop_
_entity.id
_entity.type
_entity.pdbx_description
1 polymer ?
#
loop_
_entity_poly.entity_id
_entity_poly.type
_entity_poly.pdbx_seq_one_letter_code
_entity_poly.pdbx_strand_id
1 'polypeptide(L)' 'KEPLYLELKLDDMRLTDEALLDAMVANPILINRPIVVTELGVKLCRPSELVLDILSSPQQKAFTKEDGTPVVDAAGNRLV' A
#
# COMPACT_ATOMS: atom_id res chain seq x y z
N LYS A 1 3.76 -0.98 -14.28
CA LYS A 1 3.73 0.49 -14.10
C LYS A 1 2.57 1.00 -14.95
N GLU A 2 1.81 1.97 -14.45
CA GLU A 2 0.72 2.59 -15.24
C GLU A 2 1.29 3.16 -16.56
N PRO A 3 0.62 3.01 -17.72
CA PRO A 3 1.10 3.54 -19.00
C PRO A 3 1.43 5.04 -18.91
N LEU A 4 0.57 5.78 -18.21
CA LEU A 4 0.69 7.21 -17.97
C LEU A 4 2.00 7.62 -17.26
N TYR A 5 2.55 6.75 -16.40
CA TYR A 5 3.82 7.02 -15.72
C TYR A 5 4.98 7.15 -16.70
N LEU A 6 5.00 6.33 -17.75
CA LEU A 6 6.02 6.37 -18.80
C LEU A 6 5.74 7.48 -19.80
N GLU A 7 4.47 7.71 -20.16
CA GLU A 7 4.07 8.81 -21.07
C GLU A 7 4.48 10.18 -20.52
N LEU A 8 4.34 10.38 -19.20
CA LEU A 8 4.75 11.59 -18.50
C LEU A 8 6.25 11.60 -18.11
N LYS A 9 7.02 10.57 -18.47
CA LYS A 9 8.47 10.43 -18.18
C LYS A 9 8.81 10.57 -16.69
N LEU A 10 7.96 10.02 -15.83
CA LEU A 10 8.12 10.11 -14.37
C LEU A 10 9.20 9.16 -13.82
N ASP A 11 9.93 8.46 -14.69
CA ASP A 11 11.14 7.69 -14.38
C ASP A 11 12.44 8.51 -14.48
N ASP A 12 12.36 9.77 -14.91
CA ASP A 12 13.52 10.65 -14.94
C ASP A 12 13.98 11.00 -13.52
N MET A 13 15.17 10.53 -13.13
CA MET A 13 15.77 10.74 -11.81
C MET A 13 16.10 12.21 -11.49
N ARG A 14 15.94 13.13 -12.45
CA ARG A 14 16.14 14.57 -12.26
C ARG A 14 14.89 15.30 -11.80
N LEU A 15 13.73 14.65 -11.81
CA LEU A 15 12.48 15.25 -11.31
C LEU A 15 12.58 15.52 -9.81
N THR A 16 11.98 16.62 -9.37
CA THR A 16 11.83 16.91 -7.94
C THR A 16 10.63 16.17 -7.37
N ASP A 17 10.60 16.01 -6.05
CA ASP A 17 9.48 15.40 -5.36
C ASP A 17 8.18 16.19 -5.58
N GLU A 18 8.24 17.53 -5.65
CA GLU A 18 7.09 18.39 -5.94
C GLU A 18 6.51 18.10 -7.33
N ALA A 19 7.36 17.93 -8.34
CA ALA A 19 6.91 17.59 -9.69
C ALA A 19 6.21 16.22 -9.73
N LEU A 20 6.70 15.25 -8.96
CA LEU A 20 6.06 13.94 -8.83
C LEU A 20 4.71 14.05 -8.11
N LEU A 21 4.63 14.85 -7.04
CA LEU A 21 3.40 15.09 -6.30
C LEU A 21 2.35 15.81 -7.16
N ASP A 22 2.73 16.84 -7.91
CA ASP A 22 1.84 17.54 -8.83
C ASP A 22 1.28 16.58 -9.90
N ALA A 23 2.11 15.67 -10.42
CA ALA A 23 1.67 14.65 -11.36
C ALA A 23 0.65 13.68 -10.72
N MET A 24 0.87 13.27 -9.47
CA MET A 24 -0.06 12.41 -8.71
C MET A 24 -1.39 13.11 -8.40
N VAL A 25 -1.37 14.40 -8.05
CA VAL A 25 -2.57 15.20 -7.81
C VAL A 25 -3.36 15.38 -9.09
N ALA A 26 -2.69 15.68 -10.21
CA ALA A 26 -3.32 15.81 -11.51
C ALA A 26 -3.84 14.47 -12.04
N ASN A 27 -3.19 13.35 -11.71
CA ASN A 27 -3.53 12.02 -12.19
C ASN A 27 -3.52 10.99 -11.05
N PRO A 28 -4.61 10.88 -10.27
CA PRO A 28 -4.65 10.03 -9.07
C PRO A 28 -4.36 8.54 -9.31
N ILE A 29 -4.50 8.05 -10.54
CA ILE A 29 -4.13 6.68 -10.93
C ILE A 29 -2.64 6.38 -10.70
N LEU A 30 -1.79 7.41 -10.68
CA LEU A 30 -0.35 7.28 -10.42
C LEU A 30 -0.03 6.99 -8.94
N ILE A 31 -1.00 7.16 -8.04
CA ILE A 31 -0.80 6.90 -6.61
C ILE A 31 -0.92 5.38 -6.36
N ASN A 32 0.17 4.78 -5.91
CA ASN A 32 0.18 3.38 -5.50
C ASN A 32 -0.83 3.11 -4.36
N ARG A 33 -1.54 1.99 -4.43
CA ARG A 33 -2.66 1.65 -3.53
C ARG A 33 -2.54 0.25 -2.89
N PRO A 34 -3.11 0.04 -1.69
CA PRO A 34 -3.82 1.01 -0.86
C PRO A 34 -2.90 1.79 0.11
N ILE A 35 -3.21 3.07 0.33
CA ILE A 35 -2.71 3.83 1.47
C ILE A 35 -3.76 3.75 2.57
N VAL A 36 -3.36 3.30 3.76
CA VAL A 36 -4.26 3.16 4.92
C VAL A 36 -3.84 4.15 5.99
N VAL A 37 -4.82 4.85 6.56
CA VAL A 37 -4.67 5.83 7.63
C VAL A 37 -5.40 5.31 8.87
N THR A 38 -4.74 5.34 10.01
CA THR A 38 -5.26 4.95 11.33
C THR A 38 -4.73 5.91 12.39
N GLU A 39 -5.23 5.81 13.63
CA GLU A 39 -4.68 6.55 14.77
C GLU A 39 -3.22 6.19 15.09
N LEU A 40 -2.77 4.98 14.67
CA LEU A 40 -1.40 4.51 14.90
C LEU A 40 -0.42 4.94 13.80
N GLY A 41 -0.90 5.47 12.67
CA GLY A 41 -0.07 5.95 11.58
C GLY A 41 -0.67 5.74 10.19
N VAL A 42 0.17 6.00 9.17
CA VAL A 42 -0.17 5.91 7.74
C VAL A 42 0.80 4.98 7.03
N LYS A 43 0.31 4.08 6.18
CA LYS A 43 1.16 3.13 5.45
C LYS A 43 0.64 2.80 4.06
N LEU A 44 1.55 2.72 3.09
CA LEU A 44 1.29 2.07 1.80
C LEU A 44 1.33 0.55 2.03
N CYS A 45 0.18 -0.10 2.05
CA CYS A 45 0.06 -1.51 2.42
C CYS A 45 0.28 -2.40 1.19
N ARG A 46 1.54 -2.42 0.72
CA ARG A 46 2.04 -3.34 -0.31
C ARG A 46 3.31 -4.04 0.21
N PRO A 47 3.22 -5.31 0.65
CA PRO A 47 2.07 -6.20 0.57
C PRO A 47 0.96 -5.86 1.59
N SER A 48 -0.24 -6.45 1.44
CA SER A 48 -1.47 -6.01 2.14
C SER A 48 -1.41 -6.21 3.66
N GLU A 49 -0.73 -7.25 4.12
CA GLU A 49 -0.49 -7.61 5.52
C GLU A 49 0.27 -6.54 6.31
N LEU A 50 0.95 -5.59 5.65
CA LEU A 50 1.55 -4.43 6.31
C LEU A 50 0.53 -3.58 7.06
N VAL A 51 -0.76 -3.67 6.70
CA VAL A 51 -1.85 -2.99 7.42
C VAL A 51 -1.92 -3.43 8.89
N LEU A 52 -1.56 -4.67 9.19
CA LEU A 52 -1.63 -5.25 10.53
C LEU A 52 -0.68 -4.55 11.53
N ASP A 53 0.28 -3.76 11.03
CA ASP A 53 1.20 -2.98 11.88
C ASP A 53 0.56 -1.69 12.41
N ILE A 54 -0.53 -1.24 11.80
CA ILE A 54 -1.18 0.05 12.11
C ILE A 54 -2.66 -0.10 12.53
N LEU A 55 -3.21 -1.32 12.57
CA LEU A 55 -4.55 -1.54 13.12
C LEU A 55 -4.51 -1.54 14.66
N SER A 56 -5.41 -0.79 15.29
CA SER A 56 -5.48 -0.67 16.74
C SER A 56 -5.98 -1.93 17.46
N SER A 57 -6.68 -2.80 16.74
CA SER A 57 -7.19 -4.07 17.25
C SER A 57 -6.51 -5.24 16.54
N PRO A 58 -6.17 -6.30 17.28
CA PRO A 58 -5.62 -7.51 16.66
C PRO A 58 -6.66 -8.17 15.76
N GLN A 59 -6.18 -8.98 14.83
CA GLN A 59 -7.05 -9.75 13.96
C GLN A 59 -7.87 -10.76 14.79
N GLN A 60 -9.19 -10.78 14.58
CA GLN A 60 -10.10 -11.55 15.44
C GLN A 60 -10.21 -13.04 15.07
N LYS A 61 -9.83 -13.39 13.84
CA LYS A 61 -9.92 -14.75 13.28
C LYS A 61 -8.76 -14.99 12.31
N ALA A 62 -8.53 -16.25 11.95
CA ALA A 62 -7.61 -16.56 10.86
C ALA A 62 -7.95 -15.74 9.61
N PHE A 63 -6.91 -15.25 8.92
CA PHE A 63 -7.05 -14.45 7.71
C PHE A 63 -6.19 -15.03 6.59
N THR A 64 -6.84 -15.31 5.47
CA THR A 64 -6.23 -15.82 4.25
C THR A 64 -6.57 -14.87 3.11
N LYS A 65 -5.58 -14.52 2.30
CA LYS A 65 -5.75 -13.67 1.11
C LYS A 65 -6.61 -14.39 0.07
N GLU A 66 -7.09 -13.63 -0.91
CA GLU A 66 -7.89 -14.15 -2.03
C GLU A 66 -7.15 -15.21 -2.87
N ASP A 67 -5.82 -15.15 -2.92
CA ASP A 67 -4.97 -16.13 -3.61
C ASP A 67 -4.68 -17.39 -2.78
N GLY A 68 -5.26 -17.51 -1.58
CA GLY A 68 -5.05 -18.63 -0.67
C GLY A 68 -3.84 -18.50 0.26
N THR A 69 -3.07 -17.40 0.18
CA THR A 69 -1.93 -17.18 1.08
C THR A 69 -2.41 -16.94 2.51
N PRO A 70 -2.04 -17.79 3.49
CA PRO A 70 -2.42 -17.59 4.88
C PRO A 70 -1.56 -16.48 5.50
N VAL A 71 -2.19 -15.53 6.19
CA VAL A 71 -1.50 -14.36 6.80
C VAL A 71 -1.50 -14.45 8.32
N VAL A 72 -2.65 -14.81 8.89
CA VAL A 72 -2.84 -14.95 10.34
C VAL A 72 -3.52 -16.28 10.60
N ASP A 73 -3.01 -17.07 11.55
CA ASP A 73 -3.62 -18.34 11.97
C ASP A 73 -4.80 -18.14 12.96
N ALA A 74 -5.44 -19.24 13.38
CA ALA A 74 -6.54 -19.20 14.34
C ALA A 74 -6.10 -18.79 15.76
N ALA A 75 -4.81 -18.87 16.07
CA ALA A 75 -4.23 -18.43 17.34
C ALA A 75 -3.78 -16.95 17.30
N GLY A 76 -3.88 -16.28 16.15
CA GLY A 76 -3.49 -14.89 15.96
C GLY A 76 -2.02 -14.68 15.58
N ASN A 77 -1.26 -15.74 15.30
CA ASN A 77 0.15 -15.63 14.89
C ASN A 77 0.25 -15.23 13.42
N ARG A 78 1.24 -14.39 13.09
CA ARG A 78 1.58 -14.10 11.69
C ARG A 78 2.31 -15.26 11.05
N LEU A 79 1.95 -15.55 9.80
CA LEU A 79 2.53 -16.62 8.99
C LEU A 79 3.41 -16.09 7.85
N VAL A 80 3.37 -14.78 7.58
CA VAL A 80 4.13 -14.05 6.55
C VAL A 80 4.81 -12.82 7.14
#